data_AF-A0A6P6VNJ9-F1
#
_entry.id   AF-A0A6P6VNJ9-F1
#
_cell.length_a   1.000
_cell.length_b   1.000
_cell.length_c   1.000
_cell.angle_alpha   90.00
_cell.angle_beta   90.00
_cell.angle_gamma   90.00
#
_symmetry.space_group_name_H-M   'P 1'
#
loop_
_entity.id
_entity.type
_entity.pdbx_description
1 polymer ?
#
loop_
_entity_poly.entity_id
_entity_poly.type
_entity_poly.pdbx_seq_one_letter_code
_entity_poly.pdbx_strand_id
1 'polypeptide(L)'
;MRTLVLVGSANFTYTWCPLARRPFFTLSVRHRPKLKFSTSSDKACRSYIDEECDEDFLPWLEQKACTKISSTLSIGKSAHGRALYASKPIQAGDCILRVPYSVQLAPDNLPPEICSLFGDEVSSVSKVALLLLHEQKMGQKSEWAPYIRRLPQPFEMHNTIFWSDDELEMIRQSVIYQETIKQRNHIEKQFMAIKPATDQFPQCFEDVSLKDFAYAHALVTSRAWESSRGVSMIPFADFLNHDGTSEACLMSHEGKQLSEVIAERDYSPGDQVLISYGKFSNSSLVLDFGFTVPYNIYDQAQVELNIPQHYHLFQMKLELLQRFKAPAIKDVNEFSSSEKLFTIKEVKFASKKGRGIPQSFRAFACVLCSNAQELSDLESEAAQSHGRLARSPLKNKSREIEAHELIHSKITEQINEYDACIKSLGPSTSQNLVRKHALRRQMAHDLLSGELRVLKSASAWLKKYCATLLEG
;
A
#
# COMPACT_ATOMS: atom_id res chain seq x y z
N MET A 1 8.42 11.95 -18.08
CA MET A 1 8.55 10.64 -17.41
C MET A 1 7.99 10.79 -16.01
N ARG A 2 6.99 9.98 -15.66
CA ARG A 2 6.33 9.99 -14.34
C ARG A 2 6.42 8.57 -13.76
N THR A 3 6.80 8.44 -12.50
CA THR A 3 6.71 7.17 -11.79
C THR A 3 5.24 6.79 -11.67
N LEU A 4 4.90 5.57 -12.10
CA LEU A 4 3.59 4.99 -11.88
C LEU A 4 3.58 4.33 -10.50
N VAL A 5 2.47 4.48 -9.79
CA VAL A 5 2.21 3.75 -8.55
C VAL A 5 1.15 2.71 -8.87
N LEU A 6 1.31 1.49 -8.35
CA LEU A 6 0.24 0.49 -8.43
C LEU A 6 -1.00 1.01 -7.72
N VAL A 7 -2.17 0.66 -8.22
CA VAL A 7 -3.44 1.01 -7.58
C VAL A 7 -3.45 0.40 -6.17
N GLY A 8 -3.58 1.23 -5.15
CA GLY A 8 -3.82 0.77 -3.78
C GLY A 8 -5.14 1.36 -3.29
N SER A 9 -6.04 0.51 -2.79
CA SER A 9 -7.32 0.95 -2.19
C SER A 9 -7.11 1.68 -0.87
N ALA A 10 -5.94 1.46 -0.25
CA ALA A 10 -5.62 1.98 1.06
C ALA A 10 -5.29 3.49 0.98
N ASN A 11 -6.16 4.33 1.57
CA ASN A 11 -5.99 5.78 1.76
C ASN A 11 -4.85 6.12 2.76
N PHE A 12 -3.67 5.54 2.59
CA PHE A 12 -2.49 5.86 3.39
C PHE A 12 -1.58 6.76 2.56
N THR A 13 -1.54 8.05 2.93
CA THR A 13 -0.71 9.12 2.35
C THR A 13 0.43 8.67 1.42
N TYR A 14 0.20 8.76 0.11
CA TYR A 14 1.27 8.70 -0.88
C TYR A 14 1.94 10.06 -0.96
N THR A 15 3.11 10.21 -0.34
CA THR A 15 3.96 11.35 -0.66
C THR A 15 4.48 11.18 -2.08
N TRP A 16 3.92 11.97 -3.00
CA TRP A 16 4.40 12.18 -4.36
C TRP A 16 5.94 12.34 -4.36
N CYS A 17 6.65 11.54 -5.16
CA CYS A 17 8.06 11.84 -5.45
C CYS A 17 8.11 13.13 -6.29
N PRO A 18 8.68 14.23 -5.76
CA PRO A 18 9.05 15.33 -6.64
C PRO A 18 10.20 14.85 -7.51
N LEU A 19 10.15 15.22 -8.79
CA LEU A 19 11.23 15.07 -9.77
C LEU A 19 12.61 15.19 -9.10
N ALA A 20 13.38 14.12 -9.09
CA ALA A 20 14.82 14.22 -8.96
C ALA A 20 15.33 14.96 -10.20
N ARG A 21 15.39 16.30 -10.13
CA ARG A 21 16.17 17.09 -11.07
C ARG A 21 17.60 16.58 -10.95
N ARG A 22 18.13 16.08 -12.08
CA ARG A 22 19.53 15.66 -12.24
C ARG A 22 20.47 16.68 -11.59
N PRO A 23 21.25 16.32 -10.56
CA PRO A 23 22.51 16.98 -10.29
C PRO A 23 23.56 16.33 -11.17
N PHE A 24 24.36 17.14 -11.85
CA PHE A 24 25.59 16.70 -12.49
C PHE A 24 26.45 15.94 -11.46
N PHE A 25 26.98 14.80 -11.89
CA PHE A 25 27.85 13.95 -11.09
C PHE A 25 29.06 14.73 -10.57
N THR A 26 29.23 14.75 -9.24
CA THR A 26 30.56 14.75 -8.62
C THR A 26 30.55 13.64 -7.56
N LEU A 27 31.34 12.60 -7.83
CA LEU A 27 31.54 11.45 -6.96
C LEU A 27 32.03 11.92 -5.58
N SER A 28 31.28 11.59 -4.54
CA SER A 28 31.78 11.55 -3.17
C SER A 28 31.30 10.26 -2.54
N VAL A 29 32.19 9.28 -2.55
CA VAL A 29 32.02 7.96 -1.93
C VAL A 29 31.85 8.16 -0.42
N ARG A 30 30.61 8.08 0.08
CA ARG A 30 30.37 7.88 1.51
C ARG A 30 30.24 6.39 1.78
N HIS A 31 31.31 5.79 2.28
CA HIS A 31 31.27 4.46 2.89
C HIS A 31 30.27 4.47 4.05
N ARG A 32 29.20 3.70 3.93
CA ARG A 32 28.41 3.22 5.07
C ARG A 32 28.74 1.74 5.27
N PRO A 33 28.87 1.27 6.52
CA PRO A 33 29.26 -0.10 6.78
C PRO A 33 28.16 -1.05 6.29
N LYS A 34 28.55 -2.00 5.43
CA LYS A 34 27.71 -3.14 5.02
C LYS A 34 27.47 -4.01 6.24
N LEU A 35 26.23 -4.05 6.73
CA LEU A 35 25.76 -5.16 7.55
C LEU A 35 25.65 -6.38 6.63
N LYS A 36 26.65 -7.26 6.68
CA LYS A 36 26.57 -8.59 6.09
C LYS A 36 25.56 -9.39 6.90
N PHE A 37 24.34 -9.54 6.39
CA PHE A 37 23.49 -10.64 6.83
C PHE A 37 24.13 -11.94 6.35
N SER A 38 24.65 -12.73 7.29
CA SER A 38 25.05 -14.11 7.03
C SER A 38 23.78 -14.93 6.79
N THR A 39 23.46 -15.19 5.53
CA THR A 39 22.48 -16.20 5.14
C THR A 39 23.08 -17.58 5.37
N SER A 40 22.75 -18.17 6.51
CA SER A 40 22.78 -19.61 6.75
C SER A 40 21.32 -20.04 6.70
N SER A 41 20.80 -20.64 5.62
CA SER A 41 21.23 -21.91 5.06
C SER A 41 21.07 -21.99 3.54
N ASP A 42 22.17 -22.29 2.85
CA ASP A 42 22.17 -22.94 1.55
C ASP A 42 21.53 -24.34 1.65
N LYS A 43 20.32 -24.47 1.12
CA LYS A 43 19.84 -25.61 0.31
C LYS A 43 18.34 -25.45 0.02
N ALA A 44 18.02 -25.36 -1.28
CA ALA A 44 16.70 -25.37 -1.93
C ALA A 44 16.04 -24.00 -2.26
N CYS A 45 16.65 -23.25 -3.17
CA CYS A 45 15.90 -22.46 -4.15
C CYS A 45 16.55 -22.66 -5.52
N ARG A 46 16.34 -23.82 -6.12
CA ARG A 46 16.60 -23.98 -7.56
C ARG A 46 15.52 -23.16 -8.28
N SER A 47 15.94 -22.12 -8.98
CA SER A 47 15.12 -21.41 -9.95
C SER A 47 14.65 -22.40 -11.01
N TYR A 48 13.36 -22.70 -11.02
CA TYR A 48 12.74 -23.34 -12.18
C TYR A 48 12.40 -22.20 -13.15
N ILE A 49 13.23 -22.03 -14.18
CA ILE A 49 12.82 -21.29 -15.38
C ILE A 49 11.60 -22.05 -15.90
N ASP A 50 10.48 -21.36 -16.03
CA ASP A 50 9.24 -21.98 -16.51
C ASP A 50 9.34 -21.97 -18.04
N GLU A 51 10.13 -22.89 -18.61
CA GLU A 51 10.42 -22.93 -20.06
C GLU A 51 9.12 -22.96 -20.89
N GLU A 52 8.08 -23.66 -20.43
CA GLU A 52 6.74 -23.67 -21.04
C GLU A 52 6.05 -22.28 -21.07
N CYS A 53 6.43 -21.36 -20.18
CA CYS A 53 5.74 -20.08 -20.02
C CYS A 53 6.36 -18.93 -20.82
N ASP A 54 7.62 -19.04 -21.26
CA ASP A 54 8.29 -17.99 -22.04
C ASP A 54 8.12 -18.19 -23.55
N GLU A 55 8.01 -19.43 -24.04
CA GLU A 55 8.07 -19.73 -25.48
C GLU A 55 6.99 -19.02 -26.31
N ASP A 56 5.79 -18.81 -25.76
CA ASP A 56 4.68 -18.24 -26.51
C ASP A 56 4.20 -16.87 -26.01
N PHE A 57 4.65 -16.39 -24.84
CA PHE A 57 4.18 -15.12 -24.30
C PHE A 57 4.88 -13.91 -24.88
N LEU A 58 6.20 -13.83 -24.69
CA LEU A 58 6.96 -12.65 -25.07
C LEU A 58 6.93 -12.46 -26.59
N PRO A 59 7.05 -13.52 -27.42
CA PRO A 59 6.85 -13.38 -28.87
C PRO A 59 5.46 -12.86 -29.25
N TRP A 60 4.39 -13.35 -28.62
CA TRP A 60 3.04 -12.84 -28.84
C TRP A 60 2.92 -11.35 -28.47
N LEU A 61 3.43 -10.96 -27.30
CA LEU A 61 3.32 -9.58 -26.83
C LEU A 61 4.13 -8.63 -27.72
N GLU A 62 5.32 -9.04 -28.15
CA GLU A 62 6.17 -8.27 -29.08
C GLU A 62 5.54 -8.13 -30.47
N GLN A 63 4.88 -9.19 -30.96
CA GLN A 63 4.09 -9.13 -32.19
C GLN A 63 2.91 -8.16 -32.06
N LYS A 64 2.13 -8.24 -30.97
CA LYS A 64 1.00 -7.32 -30.72
C LYS A 64 1.49 -5.88 -30.54
N ALA A 65 2.65 -5.68 -29.93
CA ALA A 65 3.23 -4.37 -29.68
C ALA A 65 3.95 -3.78 -30.90
N CYS A 66 4.20 -4.57 -31.95
CA CYS A 66 5.03 -4.20 -33.09
C CYS A 66 6.43 -3.68 -32.68
N THR A 67 6.94 -4.12 -31.53
CA THR A 67 8.22 -3.69 -30.98
C THR A 67 8.73 -4.68 -29.95
N LYS A 68 10.04 -4.67 -29.70
CA LYS A 68 10.66 -5.49 -28.68
C LYS A 68 10.29 -4.99 -27.28
N ILE A 69 9.84 -5.90 -26.42
CA ILE A 69 9.44 -5.58 -25.04
C ILE A 69 10.63 -5.70 -24.10
N SER A 70 11.37 -6.82 -24.18
CA SER A 70 12.59 -7.04 -23.41
C SER A 70 13.54 -7.97 -24.15
N SER A 71 14.83 -7.85 -23.85
CA SER A 71 15.86 -8.78 -24.34
C SER A 71 16.74 -9.35 -23.23
N THR A 72 16.45 -8.95 -22.00
CA THR A 72 17.28 -9.16 -20.81
C THR A 72 16.54 -9.90 -19.71
N LEU A 73 15.23 -10.13 -19.87
CA LEU A 73 14.38 -10.75 -18.88
C LEU A 73 13.79 -12.05 -19.41
N SER A 74 13.56 -13.00 -18.50
CA SER A 74 12.83 -14.26 -18.73
C SER A 74 11.79 -14.47 -17.64
N ILE A 75 10.70 -15.15 -17.98
CA ILE A 75 9.64 -15.50 -17.03
C ILE A 75 10.05 -16.73 -16.21
N GLY A 76 9.81 -16.67 -14.90
CA GLY A 76 9.96 -17.83 -14.02
C GLY A 76 8.95 -17.81 -12.87
N LYS A 77 9.15 -18.73 -11.92
CA LYS A 77 8.36 -18.80 -10.69
C LYS A 77 9.24 -18.48 -9.47
N SER A 78 8.65 -17.87 -8.46
CA SER A 78 9.24 -17.54 -7.17
C SER A 78 8.31 -17.99 -6.03
N ALA A 79 8.71 -17.76 -4.78
CA ALA A 79 7.84 -17.97 -3.63
C ALA A 79 6.56 -17.11 -3.66
N HIS A 80 6.57 -16.01 -4.42
CA HIS A 80 5.45 -15.06 -4.56
C HIS A 80 4.66 -15.26 -5.87
N GLY A 81 4.83 -16.41 -6.52
CA GLY A 81 4.22 -16.70 -7.82
C GLY A 81 5.13 -16.31 -8.97
N ARG A 82 4.54 -15.88 -10.09
CA ARG A 82 5.26 -15.52 -11.31
C ARG A 82 6.25 -14.37 -11.04
N ALA A 83 7.41 -14.42 -11.68
CA ALA A 83 8.50 -13.47 -11.49
C ALA A 83 9.28 -13.25 -12.79
N LEU A 84 10.00 -12.13 -12.90
CA LEU A 84 11.00 -11.92 -13.95
C LEU A 84 12.41 -12.09 -13.41
N TYR A 85 13.24 -12.74 -14.20
CA TYR A 85 14.65 -12.98 -13.91
C TYR A 85 15.53 -12.41 -15.01
N ALA A 86 16.74 -11.98 -14.66
CA ALA A 86 17.73 -11.56 -15.64
C ALA A 86 18.19 -12.79 -16.45
N SER A 87 17.98 -12.78 -17.77
CA SER A 87 18.43 -13.84 -18.67
C SER A 87 19.88 -13.65 -19.15
N LYS A 88 20.41 -12.44 -18.98
CA LYS A 88 21.79 -12.05 -19.26
C LYS A 88 22.22 -10.94 -18.28
N PRO A 89 23.51 -10.57 -18.21
CA PRO A 89 23.95 -9.48 -17.36
C PRO A 89 23.22 -8.17 -17.71
N ILE A 90 22.78 -7.43 -16.69
CA ILE A 90 22.12 -6.12 -16.81
C ILE A 90 22.95 -5.13 -16.00
N GLN A 91 23.24 -3.96 -16.56
CA GLN A 91 23.94 -2.90 -15.85
C GLN A 91 22.97 -1.86 -15.29
N ALA A 92 23.36 -1.22 -14.18
CA ALA A 92 22.65 -0.07 -13.66
C ALA A 92 22.48 1.02 -14.75
N GLY A 93 21.26 1.49 -14.95
CA GLY A 93 20.90 2.44 -15.99
C GLY A 93 20.37 1.81 -17.29
N ASP A 94 20.46 0.48 -17.45
CA ASP A 94 19.90 -0.20 -18.60
C ASP A 94 18.37 -0.17 -18.57
N CYS A 95 17.75 -0.02 -19.75
CA CYS A 95 16.31 -0.19 -19.90
C CYS A 95 15.99 -1.68 -20.03
N ILE A 96 15.34 -2.25 -19.02
CA ILE A 96 15.12 -3.70 -18.92
C ILE A 96 13.82 -4.16 -19.55
N LEU A 97 12.80 -3.30 -19.62
CA LEU A 97 11.57 -3.54 -20.36
C LEU A 97 10.93 -2.24 -20.84
N ARG A 98 10.21 -2.33 -21.96
CA ARG A 98 9.36 -1.26 -22.52
C ARG A 98 8.05 -1.84 -23.03
N VAL A 99 6.93 -1.29 -22.59
CA VAL A 99 5.59 -1.75 -22.98
C VAL A 99 4.78 -0.57 -23.52
N PRO A 100 4.46 -0.53 -24.82
CA PRO A 100 3.58 0.49 -25.39
C PRO A 100 2.18 0.48 -24.75
N TYR A 101 1.50 1.62 -24.72
CA TYR A 101 0.12 1.74 -24.22
C TYR A 101 -0.86 0.93 -25.06
N SER A 102 -0.61 0.77 -26.37
CA SER A 102 -1.47 0.04 -27.30
C SER A 102 -1.68 -1.44 -26.97
N VAL A 103 -0.86 -2.03 -26.11
CA VAL A 103 -1.00 -3.44 -25.67
C VAL A 103 -1.42 -3.59 -24.21
N GLN A 104 -1.62 -2.49 -23.50
CA GLN A 104 -2.10 -2.49 -22.11
C GLN A 104 -3.60 -2.77 -22.07
N LEU A 105 -4.10 -3.34 -20.97
CA LEU A 105 -5.54 -3.40 -20.71
C LEU A 105 -5.94 -2.15 -19.92
N ALA A 106 -6.71 -1.28 -20.54
CA ALA A 106 -7.17 -0.02 -20.00
C ALA A 106 -8.69 0.17 -20.26
N PRO A 107 -9.37 1.11 -19.57
CA PRO A 107 -10.79 1.36 -19.77
C PRO A 107 -11.16 1.64 -21.23
N ASP A 108 -10.26 2.24 -22.00
CA ASP A 108 -10.44 2.57 -23.42
C ASP A 108 -10.63 1.33 -24.32
N ASN A 109 -10.28 0.13 -23.84
CA ASN A 109 -10.49 -1.12 -24.58
C ASN A 109 -11.91 -1.67 -24.44
N LEU A 110 -12.73 -1.16 -23.52
CA LEU A 110 -14.14 -1.49 -23.47
C LEU A 110 -14.89 -0.86 -24.65
N PRO A 111 -15.84 -1.59 -25.29
CA PRO A 111 -16.71 -1.01 -26.30
C PRO A 111 -17.38 0.29 -25.82
N PRO A 112 -17.40 1.37 -26.64
CA PRO A 112 -17.98 2.65 -26.26
C PRO A 112 -19.43 2.55 -25.78
N GLU A 113 -20.20 1.62 -26.33
CA GLU A 113 -21.59 1.37 -25.97
C GLU A 113 -21.71 0.86 -24.53
N ILE A 114 -20.77 0.03 -24.07
CA ILE A 114 -20.71 -0.44 -22.68
C ILE A 114 -20.27 0.70 -21.76
N CYS A 115 -19.23 1.43 -22.15
CA CYS A 115 -18.73 2.57 -21.39
C CYS A 115 -19.77 3.67 -21.17
N SER A 116 -20.66 3.90 -22.14
CA SER A 116 -21.72 4.90 -22.07
C SER A 116 -22.79 4.62 -21.00
N LEU A 117 -22.86 3.40 -20.48
CA LEU A 117 -23.81 3.01 -19.43
C LEU A 117 -23.32 3.33 -18.02
N PHE A 118 -22.05 3.70 -17.87
CA PHE A 118 -21.47 4.00 -16.56
C PHE A 118 -21.59 5.48 -16.24
N GLY A 119 -22.11 5.80 -15.05
CA GLY A 119 -21.94 7.12 -14.47
C GLY A 119 -20.56 7.31 -13.84
N ASP A 120 -20.37 8.47 -13.22
CA ASP A 120 -19.11 8.84 -12.53
C ASP A 120 -18.81 7.95 -11.30
N GLU A 121 -19.81 7.19 -10.81
CA GLU A 121 -19.69 6.30 -9.67
C GLU A 121 -18.89 5.02 -9.94
N VAL A 122 -18.73 4.62 -11.21
CA VAL A 122 -17.99 3.40 -11.58
C VAL A 122 -16.50 3.74 -11.69
N SER A 123 -15.72 3.17 -10.79
CA SER A 123 -14.28 3.42 -10.73
C SER A 123 -13.55 2.92 -12.00
N SER A 124 -12.39 3.51 -12.30
CA SER A 124 -11.54 3.02 -13.40
C SER A 124 -11.11 1.57 -13.18
N VAL A 125 -10.91 1.15 -11.92
CA VAL A 125 -10.61 -0.24 -11.55
C VAL A 125 -11.75 -1.16 -11.94
N SER A 126 -12.99 -0.78 -11.63
CA SER A 126 -14.21 -1.53 -11.98
C SER A 126 -14.38 -1.67 -13.50
N LYS A 127 -14.05 -0.62 -14.27
CA LYS A 127 -14.07 -0.66 -15.75
C LYS A 127 -13.06 -1.68 -16.29
N VAL A 128 -11.81 -1.66 -15.81
CA VAL A 128 -10.81 -2.65 -16.23
C VAL A 128 -11.16 -4.05 -15.72
N ALA A 129 -11.77 -4.19 -14.55
CA ALA A 129 -12.23 -5.49 -14.04
C ALA A 129 -13.32 -6.09 -14.93
N LEU A 130 -14.26 -5.26 -15.39
CA LEU A 130 -15.29 -5.68 -16.33
C LEU A 130 -14.69 -6.08 -17.70
N LEU A 131 -13.73 -5.29 -18.21
CA LEU A 131 -12.97 -5.66 -19.42
C LEU A 131 -12.30 -7.03 -19.25
N LEU A 132 -11.68 -7.27 -18.11
CA LEU A 132 -10.99 -8.53 -17.85
C LEU A 132 -11.95 -9.72 -17.87
N LEU A 133 -13.16 -9.56 -17.30
CA LEU A 133 -14.21 -10.59 -17.36
C LEU A 133 -14.69 -10.84 -18.79
N HIS A 134 -14.86 -9.79 -19.58
CA HIS A 134 -15.22 -9.91 -21.00
C HIS A 134 -14.17 -10.71 -21.77
N GLU A 135 -12.90 -10.34 -21.64
CA GLU A 135 -11.80 -10.99 -22.34
C GLU A 135 -11.60 -12.44 -21.86
N GLN A 136 -11.83 -12.73 -20.57
CA GLN A 136 -11.86 -14.09 -20.05
C GLN A 136 -12.96 -14.95 -20.71
N LYS A 137 -14.16 -14.39 -20.88
CA LYS A 137 -15.29 -15.07 -21.54
C LYS A 137 -14.99 -15.38 -23.01
N MET A 138 -14.31 -14.46 -23.70
CA MET A 138 -13.89 -14.65 -25.10
C MET A 138 -12.92 -15.83 -25.27
N GLY A 139 -12.24 -16.25 -24.20
CA GLY A 139 -11.38 -17.43 -24.20
C GLY A 139 -10.27 -17.31 -25.25
N GLN A 140 -10.13 -18.31 -26.12
CA GLN A 140 -9.11 -18.30 -27.19
C GLN A 140 -9.33 -17.23 -28.26
N LYS A 141 -10.54 -16.64 -28.34
CA LYS A 141 -10.83 -15.53 -29.27
C LYS A 141 -10.35 -14.18 -28.74
N SER A 142 -10.04 -14.09 -27.44
CA SER A 142 -9.49 -12.87 -26.86
C SER A 142 -8.11 -12.59 -27.42
N GLU A 143 -7.87 -11.35 -27.83
CA GLU A 143 -6.53 -10.94 -28.25
C GLU A 143 -5.53 -11.00 -27.09
N TRP A 144 -6.01 -10.93 -25.84
CA TRP A 144 -5.21 -10.99 -24.61
C TRP A 144 -5.22 -12.37 -23.94
N ALA A 145 -5.75 -13.41 -24.59
CA ALA A 145 -5.78 -14.76 -24.04
C ALA A 145 -4.41 -15.24 -23.50
N PRO A 146 -3.27 -15.00 -24.18
CA PRO A 146 -1.97 -15.38 -23.66
C PRO A 146 -1.58 -14.67 -22.37
N TYR A 147 -2.02 -13.43 -22.16
CA TYR A 147 -1.80 -12.68 -20.93
C TYR A 147 -2.74 -13.14 -19.82
N ILE A 148 -4.03 -13.26 -20.11
CA ILE A 148 -5.05 -13.59 -19.11
C ILE A 148 -4.82 -14.97 -18.50
N ARG A 149 -4.42 -15.97 -19.28
CA ARG A 149 -4.11 -17.32 -18.75
C ARG A 149 -2.91 -17.33 -17.78
N ARG A 150 -2.13 -16.25 -17.73
CA ARG A 150 -0.95 -16.09 -16.86
C ARG A 150 -1.23 -15.35 -15.56
N LEU A 151 -2.42 -14.76 -15.43
CA LEU A 151 -2.85 -14.10 -14.22
C LEU A 151 -3.03 -15.13 -13.09
N PRO A 152 -2.80 -14.73 -11.82
CA PRO A 152 -3.02 -15.59 -10.67
C PRO A 152 -4.43 -16.14 -10.64
N GLN A 153 -4.57 -17.43 -10.37
CA GLN A 153 -5.87 -18.08 -10.22
C GLN A 153 -6.54 -17.66 -8.89
N PRO A 154 -7.87 -17.81 -8.76
CA PRO A 154 -8.58 -17.39 -7.55
C PRO A 154 -8.04 -17.99 -6.24
N PHE A 155 -7.48 -19.21 -6.27
CA PHE A 155 -6.90 -19.86 -5.09
C PHE A 155 -5.53 -19.29 -4.67
N GLU A 156 -4.86 -18.56 -5.58
CA GLU A 156 -3.58 -17.87 -5.35
C GLU A 156 -3.80 -16.43 -4.82
N MET A 157 -5.04 -15.96 -4.76
CA MET A 157 -5.37 -14.63 -4.25
C MET A 157 -5.45 -14.63 -2.72
N HIS A 158 -4.53 -13.89 -2.10
CA HIS A 158 -4.37 -13.83 -0.64
C HIS A 158 -4.73 -12.47 -0.02
N ASN A 159 -5.31 -11.55 -0.79
CA ASN A 159 -5.89 -10.31 -0.28
C ASN A 159 -6.88 -10.58 0.87
N THR A 160 -6.92 -9.70 1.87
CA THR A 160 -7.80 -9.86 3.04
C THR A 160 -9.29 -9.91 2.67
N ILE A 161 -9.69 -9.30 1.55
CA ILE A 161 -11.07 -9.40 1.05
C ILE A 161 -11.51 -10.85 0.78
N PHE A 162 -10.56 -11.78 0.56
CA PHE A 162 -10.81 -13.21 0.34
C PHE A 162 -10.57 -14.09 1.57
N TRP A 163 -10.30 -13.51 2.74
CA TRP A 163 -10.14 -14.25 3.99
C TRP A 163 -11.50 -14.69 4.53
N SER A 164 -11.60 -15.89 5.09
CA SER A 164 -12.81 -16.26 5.85
C SER A 164 -12.95 -15.36 7.09
N ASP A 165 -14.11 -15.38 7.74
CA ASP A 165 -14.32 -14.61 8.97
C ASP A 165 -13.35 -15.05 10.07
N ASP A 166 -13.09 -16.36 10.21
CA ASP A 166 -12.09 -16.91 11.12
C ASP A 166 -10.65 -16.45 10.79
N GLU A 167 -10.32 -16.34 9.50
CA GLU A 167 -9.00 -15.84 9.09
C GLU A 167 -8.88 -14.34 9.36
N LEU A 168 -9.94 -13.57 9.09
CA LEU A 168 -9.97 -12.12 9.34
C LEU A 168 -9.90 -11.79 10.82
N GLU A 169 -10.49 -12.64 11.67
CA GLU A 169 -10.43 -12.54 13.13
C GLU A 169 -8.99 -12.52 13.67
N MET A 170 -8.04 -13.16 12.97
CA MET A 170 -6.62 -13.15 13.33
C MET A 170 -6.04 -11.73 13.39
N ILE A 171 -6.62 -10.77 12.68
CA ILE A 171 -6.13 -9.38 12.61
C ILE A 171 -7.12 -8.38 13.23
N ARG A 172 -8.02 -8.82 14.11
CA ARG A 172 -9.07 -7.96 14.73
C ARG A 172 -8.54 -6.65 15.30
N GLN A 173 -7.33 -6.64 15.86
CA GLN A 173 -6.73 -5.43 16.45
C GLN A 173 -6.15 -4.45 15.41
N SER A 174 -5.91 -4.92 14.19
CA SER A 174 -5.47 -4.06 13.10
C SER A 174 -6.66 -3.32 12.51
N VAL A 175 -6.43 -2.07 12.12
CA VAL A 175 -7.41 -1.26 11.35
C VAL A 175 -7.78 -1.90 10.02
N ILE A 176 -6.93 -2.80 9.51
CA ILE A 176 -7.19 -3.58 8.29
C ILE A 176 -8.38 -4.53 8.46
N TYR A 177 -8.75 -4.93 9.67
CA TYR A 177 -9.99 -5.68 9.91
C TYR A 177 -11.21 -4.90 9.38
N GLN A 178 -11.37 -3.65 9.84
CA GLN A 178 -12.48 -2.79 9.42
C GLN A 178 -12.33 -2.33 7.96
N GLU A 179 -11.10 -2.05 7.52
CA GLU A 179 -10.85 -1.64 6.13
C GLU A 179 -11.18 -2.75 5.13
N THR A 180 -10.92 -4.01 5.49
CA THR A 180 -11.31 -5.17 4.67
C THR A 180 -12.82 -5.25 4.50
N ILE A 181 -13.59 -5.03 5.57
CA ILE A 181 -15.06 -5.01 5.52
C ILE A 181 -15.55 -3.87 4.62
N LYS A 182 -15.01 -2.67 4.79
CA LYS A 182 -15.33 -1.52 3.93
C LYS A 182 -15.03 -1.81 2.45
N GLN A 183 -13.89 -2.44 2.16
CA GLN A 183 -13.50 -2.78 0.80
C GLN A 183 -14.43 -3.83 0.19
N ARG A 184 -14.87 -4.85 0.96
CA ARG A 184 -15.89 -5.82 0.51
C ARG A 184 -17.20 -5.11 0.14
N ASN A 185 -17.69 -4.23 1.00
CA ASN A 185 -18.90 -3.44 0.75
C ASN A 185 -18.74 -2.49 -0.45
N HIS A 186 -17.55 -1.91 -0.63
CA HIS A 186 -17.25 -1.07 -1.78
C HIS A 186 -17.30 -1.86 -3.09
N ILE A 187 -16.67 -3.05 -3.13
CA ILE A 187 -16.71 -3.94 -4.31
C ILE A 187 -18.15 -4.36 -4.61
N GLU A 188 -18.96 -4.67 -3.61
CA GLU A 188 -20.38 -4.99 -3.80
C GLU A 188 -21.15 -3.80 -4.39
N LYS A 189 -20.92 -2.58 -3.88
CA LYS A 189 -21.52 -1.36 -4.44
C LYS A 189 -21.11 -1.14 -5.90
N GLN A 190 -19.82 -1.34 -6.22
CA GLN A 190 -19.31 -1.24 -7.59
C GLN A 190 -19.90 -2.32 -8.51
N PHE A 191 -20.08 -3.54 -8.00
CA PHE A 191 -20.74 -4.62 -8.73
C PHE A 191 -22.19 -4.26 -9.08
N MET A 192 -22.94 -3.70 -8.14
CA MET A 192 -24.30 -3.23 -8.40
C MET A 192 -24.34 -2.10 -9.42
N ALA A 193 -23.34 -1.21 -9.43
CA ALA A 193 -23.23 -0.12 -10.39
C ALA A 193 -22.92 -0.58 -11.82
N ILE A 194 -22.18 -1.67 -12.01
CA ILE A 194 -21.89 -2.22 -13.36
C ILE A 194 -22.97 -3.17 -13.87
N LYS A 195 -23.87 -3.65 -13.00
CA LYS A 195 -24.90 -4.65 -13.33
C LYS A 195 -25.80 -4.24 -14.52
N PRO A 196 -26.24 -2.98 -14.67
CA PRO A 196 -27.00 -2.57 -15.85
C PRO A 196 -26.28 -2.85 -17.18
N ALA A 197 -24.94 -2.70 -17.21
CA ALA A 197 -24.16 -2.99 -18.41
C ALA A 197 -24.04 -4.49 -18.67
N THR A 198 -23.88 -5.31 -17.62
CA THR A 198 -23.84 -6.77 -17.79
C THR A 198 -25.18 -7.33 -18.25
N ASP A 199 -26.29 -6.75 -17.75
CA ASP A 199 -27.65 -7.17 -18.09
C ASP A 199 -28.06 -6.73 -19.51
N GLN A 200 -27.59 -5.57 -19.98
CA GLN A 200 -27.86 -5.07 -21.34
C GLN A 200 -27.00 -5.76 -22.42
N PHE A 201 -25.81 -6.26 -22.04
CA PHE A 201 -24.90 -6.97 -22.94
C PHE A 201 -24.65 -8.41 -22.47
N PRO A 202 -25.68 -9.26 -22.36
CA PRO A 202 -25.54 -10.62 -21.82
C PRO A 202 -24.58 -11.47 -22.66
N GLN A 203 -24.55 -11.28 -23.99
CA GLN A 203 -23.59 -11.95 -24.87
C GLN A 203 -22.12 -11.69 -24.51
N CYS A 204 -21.84 -10.58 -23.83
CA CYS A 204 -20.50 -10.18 -23.40
C CYS A 204 -20.19 -10.63 -21.96
N PHE A 205 -21.21 -10.81 -21.11
CA PHE A 205 -21.07 -10.91 -19.65
C PHE A 205 -21.98 -11.96 -18.98
N GLU A 206 -22.52 -12.93 -19.72
CA GLU A 206 -23.48 -13.90 -19.19
C GLU A 206 -22.95 -14.60 -17.92
N ASP A 207 -23.76 -14.52 -16.86
CA ASP A 207 -23.57 -15.10 -15.53
C ASP A 207 -22.40 -14.57 -14.67
N VAL A 208 -21.97 -13.31 -14.86
CA VAL A 208 -20.99 -12.69 -13.94
C VAL A 208 -21.55 -12.60 -12.52
N SER A 209 -20.93 -13.33 -11.58
CA SER A 209 -21.25 -13.25 -10.16
C SER A 209 -20.45 -12.16 -9.44
N LEU A 210 -20.89 -11.76 -8.24
CA LEU A 210 -20.11 -10.88 -7.37
C LEU A 210 -18.72 -11.46 -7.07
N LYS A 211 -18.59 -12.79 -6.98
CA LYS A 211 -17.31 -13.45 -6.72
C LYS A 211 -16.34 -13.29 -7.90
N ASP A 212 -16.85 -13.42 -9.13
CA ASP A 212 -16.05 -13.23 -10.35
C ASP A 212 -15.61 -11.77 -10.47
N PHE A 213 -16.51 -10.84 -10.19
CA PHE A 213 -16.19 -9.41 -10.17
C PHE A 213 -15.18 -9.06 -9.07
N ALA A 214 -15.35 -9.58 -7.85
CA ALA A 214 -14.39 -9.34 -6.76
C ALA A 214 -12.99 -9.88 -7.09
N TYR A 215 -12.92 -11.04 -7.75
CA TYR A 215 -11.66 -11.59 -8.26
C TYR A 215 -11.02 -10.70 -9.33
N ALA A 216 -11.78 -10.31 -10.35
CA ALA A 216 -11.28 -9.41 -11.39
C ALA A 216 -10.85 -8.04 -10.82
N HIS A 217 -11.63 -7.48 -9.90
CA HIS A 217 -11.32 -6.23 -9.21
C HIS A 217 -10.03 -6.34 -8.40
N ALA A 218 -9.79 -7.46 -7.71
CA ALA A 218 -8.55 -7.70 -6.96
C ALA A 218 -7.34 -7.89 -7.89
N LEU A 219 -7.51 -8.56 -9.04
CA LEU A 219 -6.47 -8.66 -10.06
C LEU A 219 -6.06 -7.27 -10.56
N VAL A 220 -7.03 -6.42 -10.88
CA VAL A 220 -6.75 -5.05 -11.34
C VAL A 220 -6.12 -4.23 -10.22
N THR A 221 -6.65 -4.29 -8.99
CA THR A 221 -6.08 -3.54 -7.85
C THR A 221 -4.62 -3.91 -7.62
N SER A 222 -4.30 -5.21 -7.59
CA SER A 222 -2.93 -5.69 -7.31
C SER A 222 -1.92 -5.49 -8.44
N ARG A 223 -2.36 -5.23 -9.69
CA ARG A 223 -1.49 -5.31 -10.89
C ARG A 223 -1.59 -4.14 -11.83
N ALA A 224 -2.58 -3.26 -11.66
CA ALA A 224 -2.76 -2.12 -12.53
C ALA A 224 -2.04 -0.89 -11.98
N TRP A 225 -1.57 -0.04 -12.90
CA TRP A 225 -0.92 1.22 -12.59
C TRP A 225 -1.81 2.39 -12.96
N GLU A 226 -1.78 3.43 -12.12
CA GLU A 226 -2.49 4.67 -12.38
C GLU A 226 -1.64 5.65 -13.20
N SER A 227 -2.21 6.14 -14.29
CA SER A 227 -1.60 7.15 -15.18
C SER A 227 -2.55 8.33 -15.40
N SER A 228 -2.14 9.35 -16.16
CA SER A 228 -3.03 10.43 -16.59
C SER A 228 -4.18 9.96 -17.50
N ARG A 229 -4.10 8.74 -18.04
CA ARG A 229 -5.15 8.08 -18.83
C ARG A 229 -6.02 7.14 -18.00
N GLY A 230 -5.85 7.14 -16.68
CA GLY A 230 -6.51 6.21 -15.78
C GLY A 230 -5.69 4.96 -15.49
N VAL A 231 -6.38 3.95 -14.99
CA VAL A 231 -5.81 2.68 -14.52
C VAL A 231 -5.56 1.74 -15.68
N SER A 232 -4.41 1.06 -15.74
CA SER A 232 -4.12 0.08 -16.79
C SER A 232 -3.29 -1.09 -16.25
N MET A 233 -3.63 -2.31 -16.67
CA MET A 233 -2.75 -3.47 -16.47
C MET A 233 -1.75 -3.53 -17.61
N ILE A 234 -0.48 -3.73 -17.28
CA ILE A 234 0.64 -3.63 -18.21
C ILE A 234 1.27 -5.02 -18.35
N PRO A 235 0.91 -5.79 -19.40
CA PRO A 235 1.42 -7.15 -19.58
C PRO A 235 2.94 -7.20 -19.54
N PHE A 236 3.48 -8.28 -18.96
CA PHE A 236 4.91 -8.49 -18.69
C PHE A 236 5.46 -7.63 -17.55
N ALA A 237 5.13 -6.35 -17.47
CA ALA A 237 5.57 -5.50 -16.36
C ALA A 237 4.97 -5.93 -15.01
N ASP A 238 3.73 -6.44 -15.00
CA ASP A 238 3.04 -6.97 -13.82
C ASP A 238 3.57 -8.31 -13.30
N PHE A 239 4.62 -8.85 -13.92
CA PHE A 239 5.36 -10.02 -13.43
C PHE A 239 6.58 -9.63 -12.59
N LEU A 240 6.95 -8.35 -12.52
CA LEU A 240 8.00 -7.87 -11.61
C LEU A 240 7.47 -7.86 -10.18
N ASN A 241 8.19 -8.48 -9.24
CA ASN A 241 7.78 -8.53 -7.83
C ASN A 241 8.29 -7.33 -7.02
N HIS A 242 7.72 -7.16 -5.83
CA HIS A 242 8.01 -6.04 -4.94
C HIS A 242 9.33 -6.19 -4.15
N ASP A 243 10.12 -5.11 -4.14
CA ASP A 243 11.12 -4.82 -3.10
C ASP A 243 10.97 -3.36 -2.65
N GLY A 244 10.58 -3.14 -1.39
CA GLY A 244 10.41 -1.79 -0.82
C GLY A 244 11.72 -1.01 -0.67
N THR A 245 12.87 -1.68 -0.75
CA THR A 245 14.20 -1.05 -0.71
C THR A 245 14.73 -0.70 -2.09
N SER A 246 14.08 -1.17 -3.15
CA SER A 246 14.40 -0.81 -4.52
C SER A 246 13.96 0.63 -4.82
N GLU A 247 14.76 1.33 -5.59
CA GLU A 247 14.49 2.59 -6.25
C GLU A 247 14.02 2.38 -7.71
N ALA A 248 14.16 1.15 -8.25
CA ALA A 248 13.59 0.81 -9.55
C ALA A 248 12.06 0.83 -9.47
N CYS A 249 11.41 1.49 -10.42
CA CYS A 249 9.96 1.59 -10.49
C CYS A 249 9.51 1.63 -11.95
N LEU A 250 8.23 1.34 -12.19
CA LEU A 250 7.64 1.50 -13.52
C LEU A 250 7.41 2.98 -13.81
N MET A 251 7.85 3.43 -14.97
CA MET A 251 7.79 4.84 -15.36
C MET A 251 7.01 4.99 -16.66
N SER A 252 6.02 5.88 -16.67
CA SER A 252 5.25 6.22 -17.87
C SER A 252 5.87 7.40 -18.62
N HIS A 253 5.95 7.25 -19.94
CA HIS A 253 6.29 8.29 -20.90
C HIS A 253 5.07 8.67 -21.71
N GLU A 254 4.29 9.61 -21.19
CA GLU A 254 3.07 10.12 -21.86
C GLU A 254 3.34 10.57 -23.30
N GLY A 255 4.43 11.30 -23.56
CA GLY A 255 4.75 11.74 -24.92
C GLY A 255 5.09 10.61 -25.91
N LYS A 256 5.51 9.44 -25.40
CA LYS A 256 5.86 8.26 -26.21
C LYS A 256 4.83 7.14 -26.12
N GLN A 257 3.78 7.32 -25.31
CA GLN A 257 2.74 6.32 -25.06
C GLN A 257 3.33 4.95 -24.68
N LEU A 258 4.28 4.92 -23.75
CA LEU A 258 4.90 3.68 -23.27
C LEU A 258 5.25 3.73 -21.79
N SER A 259 5.34 2.55 -21.18
CA SER A 259 5.85 2.33 -19.83
C SER A 259 7.21 1.64 -19.89
N GLU A 260 8.16 2.03 -19.06
CA GLU A 260 9.49 1.39 -19.02
C GLU A 260 9.99 1.22 -17.59
N VAL A 261 10.89 0.25 -17.40
CA VAL A 261 11.67 0.08 -16.17
C VAL A 261 13.14 0.23 -16.51
N ILE A 262 13.85 0.98 -15.68
CA ILE A 262 15.30 1.14 -15.74
C ILE A 262 15.92 0.39 -14.57
N ALA A 263 16.96 -0.40 -14.83
CA ALA A 263 17.72 -1.09 -13.80
C ALA A 263 18.37 -0.08 -12.86
N GLU A 264 18.15 -0.21 -11.56
CA GLU A 264 18.79 0.63 -10.55
C GLU A 264 20.22 0.18 -10.20
N ARG A 265 20.50 -1.10 -10.46
CA ARG A 265 21.72 -1.80 -10.06
C ARG A 265 22.07 -2.86 -11.11
N ASP A 266 23.24 -3.44 -10.95
CA ASP A 266 23.66 -4.56 -11.78
C ASP A 266 22.94 -5.85 -11.36
N TYR A 267 22.56 -6.66 -12.35
CA TYR A 267 21.98 -8.00 -12.17
C TYR A 267 22.82 -9.03 -12.91
N SER A 268 23.11 -10.14 -12.24
CA SER A 268 23.70 -11.33 -12.86
C SER A 268 22.59 -12.19 -13.49
N PRO A 269 22.91 -13.00 -14.52
CA PRO A 269 21.97 -13.99 -15.04
C PRO A 269 21.42 -14.87 -13.91
N GLY A 270 20.10 -15.06 -13.87
CA GLY A 270 19.39 -15.79 -12.83
C GLY A 270 18.95 -14.94 -11.63
N ASP A 271 19.39 -13.68 -11.51
CA ASP A 271 18.89 -12.79 -10.46
C ASP A 271 17.42 -12.43 -10.73
N GLN A 272 16.58 -12.49 -9.69
CA GLN A 272 15.23 -11.96 -9.78
C GLN A 272 15.29 -10.44 -9.88
N VAL A 273 14.56 -9.88 -10.84
CA VAL A 273 14.43 -8.44 -11.01
C VAL A 273 13.19 -7.97 -10.25
N LEU A 274 13.42 -7.11 -9.26
CA LEU A 274 12.41 -6.58 -8.36
C LEU A 274 12.26 -5.08 -8.58
N ILE A 275 11.07 -4.55 -8.31
CA ILE A 275 10.78 -3.12 -8.32
C ILE A 275 10.09 -2.69 -7.04
N SER A 276 10.11 -1.39 -6.75
CA SER A 276 9.23 -0.80 -5.76
C SER A 276 7.85 -0.55 -6.36
N TYR A 277 6.84 -1.17 -5.77
CA TYR A 277 5.43 -0.88 -6.04
C TYR A 277 5.03 0.47 -5.44
N GLY A 278 5.77 0.91 -4.42
CA GLY A 278 5.48 2.03 -3.56
C GLY A 278 6.07 1.81 -2.17
N LYS A 279 6.04 2.85 -1.33
CA LYS A 279 6.49 2.79 0.07
C LYS A 279 5.37 2.30 0.97
N PHE A 280 4.97 1.05 0.76
CA PHE A 280 3.80 0.43 1.36
C PHE A 280 4.09 -0.23 2.71
N SER A 281 3.21 -0.03 3.68
CA SER A 281 3.20 -0.82 4.92
C SER A 281 2.67 -2.23 4.65
N ASN A 282 2.89 -3.17 5.57
CA ASN A 282 2.23 -4.48 5.48
C ASN A 282 0.70 -4.36 5.48
N SER A 283 0.13 -3.31 6.07
CA SER A 283 -1.30 -3.02 6.04
C SER A 283 -1.82 -2.79 4.60
N SER A 284 -1.09 -2.05 3.77
CA SER A 284 -1.43 -1.89 2.34
C SER A 284 -1.11 -3.16 1.53
N LEU A 285 0.05 -3.80 1.79
CA LEU A 285 0.48 -4.97 1.03
C LEU A 285 -0.50 -6.15 1.18
N VAL A 286 -0.99 -6.41 2.40
CA VAL A 286 -1.92 -7.53 2.66
C VAL A 286 -3.31 -7.26 2.07
N LEU A 287 -3.77 -6.01 2.11
CA LEU A 287 -5.08 -5.61 1.62
C LEU A 287 -5.13 -5.63 0.09
N ASP A 288 -4.18 -4.96 -0.55
CA ASP A 288 -4.20 -4.68 -2.00
C ASP A 288 -3.47 -5.73 -2.85
N PHE A 289 -2.45 -6.39 -2.30
CA PHE A 289 -1.59 -7.30 -3.06
C PHE A 289 -1.58 -8.73 -2.56
N GLY A 290 -2.08 -8.98 -1.34
CA GLY A 290 -2.15 -10.33 -0.78
C GLY A 290 -0.80 -10.88 -0.35
N PHE A 291 0.13 -10.06 0.13
CA PHE A 291 1.36 -10.52 0.76
C PHE A 291 1.83 -9.55 1.86
N THR A 292 2.80 -9.99 2.66
CA THR A 292 3.53 -9.16 3.62
C THR A 292 5.02 -9.32 3.39
N VAL A 293 5.82 -8.34 3.82
CA VAL A 293 7.29 -8.48 3.85
C VAL A 293 7.78 -8.54 5.31
N PRO A 294 8.74 -9.42 5.63
CA PRO A 294 9.34 -9.46 6.94
C PRO A 294 10.03 -8.14 7.28
N TYR A 295 9.80 -7.64 8.50
CA TYR A 295 10.43 -6.40 8.99
C TYR A 295 10.28 -5.21 8.02
N ASN A 296 9.04 -4.87 7.65
CA ASN A 296 8.79 -3.79 6.71
C ASN A 296 9.08 -2.41 7.33
N ILE A 297 10.12 -1.73 6.84
CA ILE A 297 10.52 -0.39 7.30
C ILE A 297 9.47 0.72 7.05
N TYR A 298 8.43 0.42 6.27
CA TYR A 298 7.31 1.33 6.00
C TYR A 298 6.07 1.01 6.82
N ASP A 299 6.11 0.03 7.74
CA ASP A 299 5.01 -0.23 8.66
C ASP A 299 4.59 1.03 9.41
N GLN A 300 3.29 1.12 9.65
CA GLN A 300 2.63 2.23 10.31
C GLN A 300 1.58 1.65 11.25
N ALA A 301 1.29 2.34 12.34
CA ALA A 301 0.20 1.97 13.24
C ALA A 301 -0.81 3.12 13.32
N GLN A 302 -2.07 2.81 13.57
CA GLN A 302 -3.12 3.81 13.75
C GLN A 302 -3.58 3.84 15.21
N VAL A 303 -3.64 5.04 15.78
CA VAL A 303 -4.09 5.27 17.15
C VAL A 303 -5.29 6.18 17.13
N GLU A 304 -6.36 5.72 17.76
CA GLU A 304 -7.59 6.49 17.87
C GLU A 304 -7.61 7.27 19.19
N LEU A 305 -7.94 8.56 19.11
CA LEU A 305 -8.32 9.36 20.28
C LEU A 305 -9.66 10.03 20.04
N ASN A 306 -10.48 10.06 21.08
CA ASN A 306 -11.75 10.74 21.12
C ASN A 306 -11.73 11.93 22.10
N ILE A 307 -12.65 12.87 21.89
CA ILE A 307 -12.96 13.90 22.88
C ILE A 307 -14.17 13.40 23.69
N PRO A 308 -14.02 13.04 24.98
CA PRO A 308 -15.17 12.60 25.77
C PRO A 308 -16.16 13.75 25.97
N GLN A 309 -17.44 13.50 25.73
CA GLN A 309 -18.49 14.55 25.79
C GLN A 309 -18.59 15.25 27.15
N HIS A 310 -18.18 14.57 28.23
CA HIS A 310 -18.17 15.09 29.60
C HIS A 310 -16.90 15.90 29.92
N TYR A 311 -15.96 16.07 29.00
CA TYR A 311 -14.75 16.86 29.25
C TYR A 311 -15.08 18.34 29.40
N HIS A 312 -14.43 18.97 30.39
CA HIS A 312 -14.51 20.41 30.55
C HIS A 312 -14.05 21.12 29.26
N LEU A 313 -14.82 22.14 28.85
CA LEU A 313 -14.66 22.89 27.60
C LEU A 313 -14.82 22.04 26.32
N PHE A 314 -15.58 20.94 26.37
CA PHE A 314 -15.83 20.06 25.22
C PHE A 314 -16.13 20.84 23.93
N GLN A 315 -17.10 21.76 23.99
CA GLN A 315 -17.53 22.52 22.81
C GLN A 315 -16.40 23.40 22.25
N MET A 316 -15.68 24.13 23.12
CA MET A 316 -14.54 24.96 22.69
C MET A 316 -13.41 24.14 22.08
N LYS A 317 -13.08 22.97 22.68
CA LYS A 317 -12.05 22.06 22.18
C LYS A 317 -12.43 21.50 20.81
N LEU A 318 -13.69 21.07 20.66
CA LEU A 318 -14.22 20.55 19.40
C LEU A 318 -14.19 21.61 18.30
N GLU A 319 -14.70 22.81 18.58
CA GLU A 319 -14.71 23.94 17.63
C GLU A 319 -13.30 24.34 17.20
N LEU A 320 -12.36 24.44 18.15
CA LEU A 320 -10.96 24.78 17.85
C LEU A 320 -10.34 23.74 16.90
N LEU A 321 -10.52 22.46 17.19
CA LEU A 321 -10.02 21.36 16.37
C LEU A 321 -10.70 21.25 15.00
N GLN A 322 -11.94 21.72 14.86
CA GLN A 322 -12.66 21.80 13.60
C GLN A 322 -12.22 23.01 12.76
N ARG A 323 -11.98 24.16 13.40
CA ARG A 323 -11.52 25.39 12.73
C ARG A 323 -10.11 25.24 12.17
N PHE A 324 -9.21 24.63 12.94
CA PHE A 324 -7.82 24.38 12.52
C PHE A 324 -7.61 22.95 12.05
N LYS A 325 -8.61 22.37 11.37
CA LYS A 325 -8.38 21.17 10.57
C LYS A 325 -7.17 21.44 9.69
N ALA A 326 -6.11 20.66 9.88
CA ALA A 326 -4.97 20.67 8.98
C ALA A 326 -5.53 20.60 7.55
N PRO A 327 -5.09 21.44 6.59
CA PRO A 327 -5.53 21.30 5.21
C PRO A 327 -5.33 19.84 4.84
N ALA A 328 -6.42 19.17 4.51
CA ALA A 328 -6.42 17.76 4.16
C ALA A 328 -5.35 17.59 3.08
N ILE A 329 -4.28 16.86 3.39
CA ILE A 329 -3.31 16.41 2.40
C ILE A 329 -4.02 15.30 1.63
N LYS A 330 -5.04 15.63 0.83
CA LYS A 330 -5.91 14.63 0.14
C LYS A 330 -6.21 13.38 0.99
N ASP A 331 -6.37 13.55 2.31
CA ASP A 331 -6.76 12.48 3.21
C ASP A 331 -8.28 12.45 3.15
N VAL A 332 -8.81 11.53 2.34
CA VAL A 332 -10.24 11.31 2.18
C VAL A 332 -10.74 10.61 3.43
N ASN A 333 -11.02 11.40 4.48
CA ASN A 333 -11.86 10.98 5.58
C ASN A 333 -13.14 11.83 5.53
N GLU A 334 -14.24 11.19 5.17
CA GLU A 334 -15.58 11.73 5.40
C GLU A 334 -15.79 11.90 6.91
N PHE A 335 -16.11 13.13 7.32
CA PHE A 335 -16.15 13.58 8.71
C PHE A 335 -17.56 13.45 9.29
N SER A 336 -17.74 12.71 10.39
CA SER A 336 -18.94 12.87 11.22
C SER A 336 -18.79 12.62 12.74
N SER A 337 -17.65 12.16 13.29
CA SER A 337 -17.54 11.85 14.74
C SER A 337 -16.45 12.63 15.50
N SER A 338 -16.57 12.61 16.84
CA SER A 338 -15.61 13.15 17.83
C SER A 338 -14.30 12.35 17.94
N GLU A 339 -14.14 11.33 17.10
CA GLU A 339 -13.01 10.40 17.07
C GLU A 339 -12.03 10.81 15.97
N LYS A 340 -10.74 10.80 16.27
CA LYS A 340 -9.67 11.06 15.32
C LYS A 340 -8.68 9.90 15.31
N LEU A 341 -8.42 9.40 14.11
CA LEU A 341 -7.45 8.35 13.83
C LEU A 341 -6.12 8.97 13.40
N PHE A 342 -5.04 8.63 14.11
CA PHE A 342 -3.71 9.17 13.86
C PHE A 342 -2.78 8.08 13.37
N THR A 343 -2.18 8.29 12.20
CA THR A 343 -1.17 7.37 11.65
C THR A 343 0.22 7.70 12.20
N ILE A 344 0.84 6.72 12.85
CA ILE A 344 2.16 6.81 13.45
C ILE A 344 3.14 5.97 12.62
N LYS A 345 4.36 6.48 12.44
CA LYS A 345 5.48 5.76 11.82
C LYS A 345 6.54 5.49 12.88
N GLU A 346 7.41 4.52 12.59
CA GLU A 346 8.47 4.15 13.52
C GLU A 346 9.37 5.35 13.88
N VAL A 347 9.51 5.60 15.19
CA VAL A 347 10.27 6.74 15.72
C VAL A 347 11.72 6.34 15.93
N LYS A 348 12.61 6.78 15.01
CA LYS A 348 14.04 6.45 15.07
C LYS A 348 14.78 7.36 16.05
N PHE A 349 15.43 6.77 17.06
CA PHE A 349 16.24 7.46 18.07
C PHE A 349 17.54 8.09 17.54
N ALA A 350 17.99 7.72 16.32
CA ALA A 350 19.38 7.90 15.87
C ALA A 350 19.78 9.31 15.40
N SER A 351 19.04 10.38 15.70
CA SER A 351 19.55 11.73 15.44
C SER A 351 19.09 12.74 16.47
N LYS A 352 19.92 13.77 16.70
CA LYS A 352 19.57 15.01 17.42
C LYS A 352 18.37 15.76 16.80
N LYS A 353 17.79 15.24 15.70
CA LYS A 353 16.62 15.70 14.94
C LYS A 353 15.63 14.55 14.65
N GLY A 354 15.49 13.57 15.54
CA GLY A 354 14.52 12.49 15.37
C GLY A 354 13.10 13.06 15.21
N ARG A 355 12.36 12.62 14.19
CA ARG A 355 10.94 12.97 14.06
C ARG A 355 10.20 12.19 15.15
N GLY A 356 9.62 12.91 16.12
CA GLY A 356 8.77 12.34 17.18
C GLY A 356 7.41 11.91 16.64
N ILE A 357 6.41 11.85 17.52
CA ILE A 357 5.01 11.59 17.12
C ILE A 357 4.51 12.66 16.12
N PRO A 358 3.48 12.34 15.30
CA PRO A 358 2.90 13.32 14.38
C PRO A 358 2.47 14.61 15.09
N GLN A 359 2.74 15.76 14.48
CA GLN A 359 2.40 17.07 15.05
C GLN A 359 0.88 17.21 15.30
N SER A 360 0.05 16.68 14.40
CA SER A 360 -1.41 16.68 14.57
C SER A 360 -1.85 15.86 15.78
N PHE A 361 -1.15 14.77 16.09
CA PHE A 361 -1.44 13.91 17.22
C PHE A 361 -1.09 14.58 18.55
N ARG A 362 0.10 15.18 18.61
CA ARG A 362 0.50 16.03 19.74
C ARG A 362 -0.47 17.19 19.95
N ALA A 363 -0.79 17.93 18.88
CA ALA A 363 -1.68 19.08 18.98
C ALA A 363 -3.08 18.70 19.48
N PHE A 364 -3.61 17.55 19.06
CA PHE A 364 -4.89 17.06 19.55
C PHE A 364 -4.84 16.81 21.07
N ALA A 365 -3.83 16.11 21.56
CA ALA A 365 -3.67 15.87 23.00
C ALA A 365 -3.44 17.17 23.79
N CYS A 366 -2.66 18.12 23.25
CA CYS A 366 -2.49 19.44 23.87
C CYS A 366 -3.82 20.17 24.02
N VAL A 367 -4.68 20.17 22.99
CA VAL A 367 -6.03 20.76 23.08
C VAL A 367 -6.88 20.05 24.13
N LEU A 368 -6.80 18.72 24.22
CA LEU A 368 -7.54 17.96 25.23
C LEU A 368 -7.16 18.33 26.67
N CYS A 369 -5.89 18.58 26.95
CA CYS A 369 -5.39 18.90 28.29
C CYS A 369 -5.44 20.40 28.63
N SER A 370 -5.62 21.27 27.64
CA SER A 370 -5.58 22.72 27.82
C SER A 370 -6.81 23.29 28.55
N ASN A 371 -6.59 24.33 29.34
CA ASN A 371 -7.64 25.19 29.91
C ASN A 371 -8.08 26.31 28.93
N ALA A 372 -9.07 27.11 29.30
CA ALA A 372 -9.65 28.14 28.42
C ALA A 372 -8.62 29.18 27.92
N GLN A 373 -7.70 29.63 28.77
CA GLN A 373 -6.65 30.57 28.37
C GLN A 373 -5.63 29.90 27.44
N GLU A 374 -5.22 28.67 27.75
CA GLU A 374 -4.30 27.90 26.90
C GLU A 374 -4.90 27.61 25.52
N LEU A 375 -6.22 27.36 25.43
CA LEU A 375 -6.92 27.22 24.16
C LEU A 375 -6.89 28.52 23.34
N SER A 376 -7.08 29.67 23.98
CA SER A 376 -6.98 30.99 23.33
C SER A 376 -5.55 31.29 22.86
N ASP A 377 -4.54 30.94 23.66
CA ASP A 377 -3.13 31.03 23.30
C ASP A 377 -2.82 30.15 22.07
N LEU A 378 -3.32 28.90 22.04
CA LEU A 378 -3.16 27.97 20.91
C LEU A 378 -3.84 28.48 19.63
N GLU A 379 -5.04 29.05 19.74
CA GLU A 379 -5.74 29.68 18.61
C GLU A 379 -4.94 30.86 18.05
N SER A 380 -4.42 31.71 18.95
CA SER A 380 -3.60 32.86 18.58
C SER A 380 -2.29 32.45 17.89
N GLU A 381 -1.60 31.42 18.41
CA GLU A 381 -0.41 30.84 17.77
C GLU A 381 -0.75 30.29 16.38
N ALA A 382 -1.85 29.56 16.24
CA ALA A 382 -2.25 28.97 14.96
C ALA A 382 -2.60 30.03 13.91
N ALA A 383 -3.30 31.10 14.31
CA ALA A 383 -3.60 32.25 13.43
C ALA A 383 -2.32 32.89 12.85
N GLN A 384 -1.23 32.88 13.62
CA GLN A 384 0.07 33.45 13.22
C GLN A 384 0.98 32.44 12.49
N SER A 385 0.66 31.13 12.50
CA SER A 385 1.57 30.06 12.07
C SER A 385 0.97 29.11 11.01
N HIS A 386 0.30 29.69 10.02
CA HIS A 386 -0.35 28.96 8.91
C HIS A 386 -1.40 27.93 9.38
N GLY A 387 -2.11 28.23 10.47
CA GLY A 387 -3.22 27.43 10.96
C GLY A 387 -2.83 26.12 11.68
N ARG A 388 -1.58 25.97 12.14
CA ARG A 388 -1.13 24.76 12.84
C ARG A 388 -1.21 24.95 14.36
N LEU A 389 -2.06 24.18 15.01
CA LEU A 389 -2.17 24.16 16.47
C LEU A 389 -0.93 23.56 17.14
N ALA A 390 -0.62 24.10 18.32
CA ALA A 390 0.43 23.64 19.24
C ALA A 390 1.78 23.44 18.54
N ARG A 391 2.21 24.35 17.67
CA ARG A 391 3.47 24.17 16.92
C ARG A 391 4.68 24.10 17.86
N SER A 392 4.59 24.78 19.00
CA SER A 392 5.57 24.77 20.08
C SER A 392 5.05 23.96 21.28
N PRO A 393 5.95 23.50 22.19
CA PRO A 393 5.57 23.02 23.52
C PRO A 393 4.63 24.00 24.24
N LEU A 394 3.63 23.48 24.98
CA LEU A 394 2.81 24.33 25.85
C LEU A 394 3.70 25.06 26.86
N LYS A 395 3.39 26.32 27.15
CA LYS A 395 4.13 27.13 28.15
C LYS A 395 4.11 26.46 29.53
N ASN A 396 2.98 25.85 29.87
CA ASN A 396 2.83 25.06 31.09
C ASN A 396 3.38 23.65 30.87
N LYS A 397 4.58 23.40 31.42
CA LYS A 397 5.27 22.10 31.32
C LYS A 397 4.42 20.94 31.85
N SER A 398 3.67 21.14 32.93
CA SER A 398 2.82 20.08 33.50
C SER A 398 1.70 19.68 32.54
N ARG A 399 1.11 20.65 31.82
CA ARG A 399 0.08 20.36 30.79
C ARG A 399 0.67 19.73 29.53
N GLU A 400 1.88 20.13 29.15
CA GLU A 400 2.62 19.44 28.07
C GLU A 400 2.87 17.97 28.42
N ILE A 401 3.32 17.69 29.65
CA ILE A 401 3.55 16.32 30.14
C ILE A 401 2.25 15.53 30.16
N GLU A 402 1.18 16.09 30.72
CA GLU A 402 -0.15 15.44 30.77
C GLU A 402 -0.66 15.06 29.37
N ALA A 403 -0.48 15.94 28.38
CA ALA A 403 -0.85 15.65 26.99
C ALA A 403 -0.05 14.47 26.40
N HIS A 404 1.24 14.35 26.72
CA HIS A 404 2.07 13.24 26.24
C HIS A 404 1.78 11.95 27.00
N GLU A 405 1.48 12.03 28.29
CA GLU A 405 1.06 10.89 29.12
C GLU A 405 -0.30 10.33 28.67
N LEU A 406 -1.24 11.19 28.26
CA LEU A 406 -2.51 10.78 27.65
C LEU A 406 -2.27 9.90 26.41
N ILE A 407 -1.43 10.37 25.48
CA ILE A 407 -1.06 9.60 24.28
C ILE A 407 -0.36 8.30 24.68
N HIS A 408 0.60 8.38 25.59
CA HIS A 408 1.39 7.24 26.02
C HIS A 408 0.51 6.16 26.65
N SER A 409 -0.48 6.55 27.46
CA SER A 409 -1.47 5.65 28.06
C SER A 409 -2.25 4.91 26.97
N LYS A 410 -2.78 5.63 25.97
CA LYS A 410 -3.54 5.01 24.87
C LYS A 410 -2.69 4.04 24.04
N ILE A 411 -1.45 4.42 23.72
CA ILE A 411 -0.53 3.53 23.01
C ILE A 411 -0.20 2.29 23.85
N THR A 412 -0.05 2.44 25.17
CA THR A 412 0.26 1.31 26.06
C THR A 412 -0.88 0.31 26.14
N GLU A 413 -2.13 0.79 26.20
CA GLU A 413 -3.33 -0.05 26.09
C GLU A 413 -3.31 -0.87 24.79
N GLN A 414 -3.14 -0.21 23.64
CA GLN A 414 -3.06 -0.88 22.35
C GLN A 414 -1.89 -1.87 22.25
N ILE A 415 -0.72 -1.54 22.80
CA ILE A 415 0.42 -2.48 22.84
C ILE A 415 0.01 -3.79 23.54
N ASN A 416 -0.70 -3.71 24.66
CA ASN A 416 -1.15 -4.89 25.40
C ASN A 416 -2.17 -5.71 24.59
N GLU A 417 -3.09 -5.06 23.90
CA GLU A 417 -4.07 -5.70 23.01
C GLU A 417 -3.41 -6.45 21.84
N TYR A 418 -2.42 -5.83 21.21
CA TYR A 418 -1.64 -6.45 20.14
C TYR A 418 -0.78 -7.61 20.65
N ASP A 419 -0.09 -7.45 21.79
CA ASP A 419 0.70 -8.51 22.39
C ASP A 419 -0.18 -9.71 22.77
N ALA A 420 -1.41 -9.48 23.26
CA ALA A 420 -2.37 -10.55 23.54
C ALA A 420 -2.88 -11.25 22.26
N CYS A 421 -3.19 -10.48 21.21
CA CYS A 421 -3.63 -11.00 19.92
C CYS A 421 -2.54 -11.84 19.24
N ILE A 422 -1.29 -11.37 19.20
CA ILE A 422 -0.18 -12.15 18.61
C ILE A 422 0.06 -13.45 19.39
N LYS A 423 -0.05 -13.43 20.73
CA LYS A 423 0.07 -14.64 21.55
C LYS A 423 -1.04 -15.65 21.25
N SER A 424 -2.26 -15.21 20.97
CA SER A 424 -3.38 -16.13 20.70
C SER A 424 -3.29 -16.80 19.32
N LEU A 425 -2.59 -16.20 18.35
CA LEU A 425 -2.35 -16.82 17.04
C LEU A 425 -1.50 -18.10 17.11
N GLY A 426 -0.70 -18.24 18.17
CA GLY A 426 0.27 -19.32 18.33
C GLY A 426 1.41 -19.28 17.28
N PRO A 427 2.33 -20.25 17.31
CA PRO A 427 3.44 -20.30 16.36
C PRO A 427 2.96 -20.60 14.94
N SER A 428 3.57 -19.93 13.93
CA SER A 428 3.26 -20.11 12.50
C SER A 428 3.48 -21.54 11.99
N THR A 429 4.26 -22.36 12.69
CA THR A 429 4.71 -23.70 12.29
C THR A 429 3.84 -24.84 12.85
N SER A 430 2.52 -24.70 12.83
CA SER A 430 1.66 -25.86 13.11
C SER A 430 1.64 -26.78 11.88
N GLN A 431 2.16 -28.00 12.03
CA GLN A 431 2.36 -28.98 10.95
C GLN A 431 1.05 -29.49 10.30
N ASN A 432 -0.12 -29.12 10.84
CA ASN A 432 -1.43 -29.63 10.41
C ASN A 432 -2.31 -28.62 9.65
N LEU A 433 -1.79 -27.45 9.25
CA LEU A 433 -2.58 -26.44 8.54
C LEU A 433 -2.53 -26.61 7.02
N VAL A 434 -3.67 -26.38 6.37
CA VAL A 434 -3.74 -26.20 4.91
C VAL A 434 -2.78 -25.06 4.52
N ARG A 435 -1.92 -25.28 3.51
CA ARG A 435 -0.85 -24.34 3.08
C ARG A 435 -1.33 -22.89 2.94
N LYS A 436 -2.54 -22.68 2.41
CA LYS A 436 -3.19 -21.37 2.28
C LYS A 436 -3.43 -20.68 3.63
N HIS A 437 -3.99 -21.41 4.59
CA HIS A 437 -4.27 -20.89 5.92
C HIS A 437 -2.96 -20.59 6.68
N ALA A 438 -1.93 -21.45 6.52
CA ALA A 438 -0.62 -21.21 7.11
C ALA A 438 0.01 -19.91 6.58
N LEU A 439 -0.10 -19.65 5.26
CA LEU A 439 0.39 -18.41 4.65
C LEU A 439 -0.36 -17.18 5.16
N ARG A 440 -1.70 -17.20 5.19
CA ARG A 440 -2.51 -16.09 5.71
C ARG A 440 -2.25 -15.82 7.19
N ARG A 441 -2.03 -16.87 7.99
CA ARG A 441 -1.60 -16.73 9.39
C ARG A 441 -0.24 -16.05 9.51
N GLN A 442 0.73 -16.40 8.67
CA GLN A 442 2.03 -15.71 8.65
C GLN A 442 1.86 -14.23 8.29
N MET A 443 1.01 -13.91 7.32
CA MET A 443 0.70 -12.53 6.94
C MET A 443 0.06 -11.75 8.11
N ALA A 444 -0.86 -12.37 8.86
CA ALA A 444 -1.43 -11.78 10.07
C ALA A 444 -0.35 -11.49 11.12
N HIS A 445 0.58 -12.43 11.34
CA HIS A 445 1.69 -12.25 12.27
C HIS A 445 2.63 -11.11 11.84
N ASP A 446 2.99 -11.02 10.56
CA ASP A 446 3.86 -9.97 10.01
C ASP A 446 3.22 -8.59 10.13
N LEU A 447 1.91 -8.49 9.84
CA LEU A 447 1.12 -7.27 9.98
C LEU A 447 1.12 -6.77 11.43
N LEU A 448 0.64 -7.61 12.36
CA LEU A 448 0.49 -7.23 13.75
C LEU A 448 1.83 -6.95 14.42
N SER A 449 2.87 -7.73 14.11
CA SER A 449 4.22 -7.50 14.62
C SER A 449 4.82 -6.19 14.10
N GLY A 450 4.52 -5.83 12.86
CA GLY A 450 4.89 -4.55 12.25
C GLY A 450 4.26 -3.36 12.97
N GLU A 451 2.96 -3.39 13.14
CA GLU A 451 2.17 -2.36 13.84
C GLU A 451 2.60 -2.24 15.31
N LEU A 452 2.75 -3.36 16.01
CA LEU A 452 3.24 -3.41 17.39
C LEU A 452 4.65 -2.81 17.54
N ARG A 453 5.55 -3.07 16.60
CA ARG A 453 6.91 -2.47 16.60
C ARG A 453 6.82 -0.94 16.53
N VAL A 454 5.96 -0.40 15.67
CA VAL A 454 5.74 1.03 15.54
C VAL A 454 5.20 1.63 16.84
N LEU A 455 4.17 1.00 17.44
CA LEU A 455 3.60 1.43 18.72
C LEU A 455 4.64 1.44 19.85
N LYS A 456 5.42 0.36 19.98
CA LYS A 456 6.51 0.25 20.98
C LYS A 456 7.57 1.34 20.79
N SER A 457 7.92 1.68 19.54
CA SER A 457 8.87 2.77 19.25
C SER A 457 8.34 4.14 19.71
N ALA A 458 7.05 4.40 19.48
CA ALA A 458 6.39 5.65 19.88
C ALA A 458 6.26 5.76 21.40
N SER A 459 5.87 4.67 22.09
CA SER A 459 5.83 4.60 23.55
C SER A 459 7.20 4.91 24.17
N ALA A 460 8.27 4.30 23.66
CA ALA A 460 9.62 4.54 24.15
C ALA A 460 10.07 5.99 23.96
N TRP A 461 9.72 6.61 22.83
CA TRP A 461 10.00 8.03 22.58
C TRP A 461 9.25 8.94 23.55
N LEU A 462 7.96 8.68 23.79
CA LEU A 462 7.12 9.46 24.71
C LEU A 462 7.66 9.45 26.14
N LYS A 463 8.03 8.27 26.66
CA LYS A 463 8.64 8.15 28.01
C LYS A 463 9.88 9.03 28.14
N LYS A 464 10.76 8.98 27.14
CA LYS A 464 11.99 9.78 27.14
C LYS A 464 11.71 11.28 27.04
N TYR A 465 10.74 11.67 26.21
CA TYR A 465 10.34 13.07 26.06
C TYR A 465 9.83 13.65 27.38
N CYS A 466 8.90 12.95 28.06
CA CYS A 466 8.39 13.37 29.36
C CYS A 466 9.50 13.46 30.42
N ALA A 467 10.42 12.49 30.47
CA ALA A 467 11.57 12.52 31.38
C ALA A 467 12.46 13.76 31.13
N THR A 468 12.72 14.10 29.86
CA THR A 468 13.53 15.27 29.50
C THR A 468 12.86 16.59 29.94
N LEU A 469 11.53 16.68 29.91
CA LEU A 469 10.77 17.85 30.38
C LEU A 469 10.72 17.98 31.90
N LEU A 470 10.94 16.89 32.63
CA LEU A 470 11.03 16.90 34.10
C LEU A 470 12.44 17.29 34.58
N GLU A 471 13.48 16.98 33.80
CA GLU A 471 14.88 17.24 34.15
C GLU A 471 15.34 18.68 33.87
N GLY A 472 14.68 19.42 32.98
CA GLY A 472 15.00 20.81 32.64
C GLY A 472 13.82 21.73 32.82
#